data_AF-A0A812TH11-F1
#
_entry.id   AF-A0A812TH11-F1
#
_cell.length_a   1.000
_cell.length_b   1.000
_cell.length_c   1.000
_cell.angle_alpha   90.00
_cell.angle_beta   90.00
_cell.angle_gamma   90.00
#
_symmetry.space_group_name_H-M   'P 1'
#
loop_
_entity.id
_entity.type
_entity.pdbx_description
1 polymer ?
#
loop_
_entity_poly.entity_id
_entity_poly.type
_entity_poly.pdbx_seq_one_letter_code
_entity_poly.pdbx_strand_id
1 'polypeptide(L)'
;MVATDATPSSGGAVAAEVPTPLAAELWRQAEITGEAVRIDRGVDADWDALEPKQPSVFASSVAECLPWRVTSSYSFKQTSHVNLQELRALRREVIRLAAHGKLRGTILIALNDSRVVVGAVAKGRSSSFKLNGLLRGMLPHLVLGQISLAVLWIETAANPADHPSRFRSLPPPRRPRDWLRRFGVCVSKDFKGLEVFAGVAGISRAHVVAGLDMGPPVDVLYGSDARAAWIDDWIRRGLVQWLWFVDPCEEGDASNPEVALGNELWERALSLAWQVMDAGGFFILEHPRGSKAWQLESTHRLLSHDAVHLLRIDSCAFEDALGLRSANLTPSYRQRLRVASVWLFDLACSLGARLTRKTPAPVIDRVLERCIDVAYQN
;
A
#
# COMPACT_ATOMS: atom_id res chain seq x y z
N MET A 1 20.67 1.43 -7.06
CA MET A 1 19.89 1.99 -8.18
C MET A 1 19.18 3.26 -7.72
N VAL A 2 18.95 4.22 -8.61
CA VAL A 2 18.19 5.44 -8.31
C VAL A 2 17.08 5.69 -9.32
N ALA A 3 16.08 6.47 -8.93
CA ALA A 3 15.13 7.09 -9.84
C ALA A 3 14.97 8.57 -9.46
N THR A 4 14.74 9.42 -10.45
CA THR A 4 14.59 10.86 -10.25
C THR A 4 13.44 11.40 -11.07
N ASP A 5 12.74 12.38 -10.51
CA ASP A 5 11.66 13.08 -11.19
C ASP A 5 11.68 14.57 -10.82
N ALA A 6 11.02 15.38 -11.64
CA ALA A 6 10.81 16.77 -11.36
C ALA A 6 9.50 17.31 -11.95
N THR A 7 8.79 18.09 -11.14
CA THR A 7 7.75 19.00 -11.58
C THR A 7 8.38 20.35 -12.00
N PRO A 8 7.60 21.29 -12.57
CA PRO A 8 8.10 22.63 -12.84
C PRO A 8 8.69 23.33 -11.60
N SER A 9 8.16 23.04 -10.40
CA SER A 9 8.46 23.74 -9.14
C SER A 9 9.20 22.90 -8.10
N SER A 10 9.31 21.58 -8.25
CA SER A 10 9.92 20.69 -7.26
C SER A 10 10.58 19.45 -7.88
N GLY A 11 11.51 18.83 -7.16
CA GLY A 11 12.23 17.64 -7.60
C GLY A 11 12.30 16.58 -6.50
N GLY A 12 12.37 15.32 -6.92
CA GLY A 12 12.42 14.16 -6.05
C GLY A 12 13.45 13.14 -6.53
N ALA A 13 14.04 12.40 -5.59
CA ALA A 13 14.88 11.25 -5.89
C ALA A 13 14.65 10.15 -4.87
N VAL A 14 14.76 8.92 -5.35
CA VAL A 14 14.69 7.70 -4.55
C VAL A 14 15.85 6.76 -4.88
N ALA A 15 16.20 5.91 -3.93
CA ALA A 15 17.19 4.86 -4.12
C ALA A 15 16.70 3.52 -3.59
N ALA A 16 17.10 2.45 -4.27
CA ALA A 16 16.88 1.07 -3.84
C ALA A 16 18.17 0.26 -4.05
N GLU A 17 18.41 -0.65 -3.12
CA GLU A 17 19.41 -1.71 -3.30
C GLU A 17 18.84 -2.77 -4.25
N VAL A 18 19.69 -3.27 -5.14
CA VAL A 18 19.29 -4.27 -6.14
C VAL A 18 20.29 -5.42 -6.12
N PRO A 19 19.82 -6.68 -6.23
CA PRO A 19 20.72 -7.82 -6.36
C PRO A 19 21.62 -7.70 -7.59
N THR A 20 22.84 -8.20 -7.51
CA THR A 20 23.82 -8.17 -8.62
C THR A 20 23.28 -8.77 -9.92
N PRO A 21 22.53 -9.89 -9.93
CA PRO A 21 21.96 -10.42 -11.17
C PRO A 21 20.98 -9.45 -11.83
N LEU A 22 20.16 -8.75 -11.04
CA LEU A 22 19.25 -7.72 -11.54
C LEU A 22 20.01 -6.51 -12.07
N ALA A 23 21.03 -6.05 -11.34
CA ALA A 23 21.85 -4.92 -11.76
C ALA A 23 22.55 -5.18 -13.10
N ALA A 24 23.09 -6.40 -13.30
CA ALA A 24 23.71 -6.79 -14.55
C ALA A 24 22.71 -6.79 -15.72
N GLU A 25 21.50 -7.29 -15.50
CA GLU A 25 20.44 -7.30 -16.52
C GLU A 25 19.94 -5.90 -16.86
N LEU A 26 19.73 -5.06 -15.85
CA LEU A 26 19.37 -3.65 -16.05
C LEU A 26 20.47 -2.89 -16.81
N TRP A 27 21.74 -3.15 -16.51
CA TRP A 27 22.87 -2.57 -17.24
C TRP A 27 22.89 -3.02 -18.70
N ARG A 28 22.64 -4.31 -18.97
CA ARG A 28 22.55 -4.86 -20.33
C ARG A 28 21.47 -4.17 -21.17
N GLN A 29 20.37 -3.74 -20.54
CA GLN A 29 19.27 -3.05 -21.19
C GLN A 29 19.40 -1.52 -21.17
N ALA A 30 20.41 -0.97 -20.51
CA ALA A 30 20.56 0.47 -20.36
C ALA A 30 20.83 1.16 -21.70
N GLU A 31 20.39 2.42 -21.80
CA GLU A 31 20.60 3.25 -22.98
C GLU A 31 22.06 3.74 -22.99
N ILE A 32 22.92 3.04 -23.73
CA ILE A 32 24.36 3.35 -23.83
C ILE A 32 24.70 3.92 -25.22
N THR A 33 24.01 3.49 -26.28
CA THR A 33 24.09 4.06 -27.63
C THR A 33 22.86 4.92 -27.87
N GLY A 34 22.89 6.18 -27.46
CA GLY A 34 21.72 7.04 -27.57
C GLY A 34 21.25 7.32 -29.01
N GLU A 35 19.96 7.60 -29.18
CA GLU A 35 19.31 7.79 -30.49
C GLU A 35 18.95 9.27 -30.79
N ALA A 36 18.85 9.67 -32.06
CA ALA A 36 18.46 11.02 -32.45
C ALA A 36 16.95 11.16 -32.38
N VAL A 37 16.44 11.62 -31.23
CA VAL A 37 15.04 12.04 -31.12
C VAL A 37 14.89 13.41 -31.79
N ARG A 38 14.30 13.44 -32.98
CA ARG A 38 13.81 14.67 -33.63
C ARG A 38 12.45 15.06 -33.03
N ILE A 39 12.30 16.34 -32.69
CA ILE A 39 11.08 16.91 -32.08
C ILE A 39 10.18 17.54 -33.16
N ASP A 40 10.72 17.72 -34.37
CA ASP A 40 10.12 18.31 -35.56
C ASP A 40 9.53 17.24 -36.49
N ARG A 41 8.36 16.69 -36.18
CA ARG A 41 7.57 15.95 -37.18
C ARG A 41 6.62 16.91 -37.89
N GLY A 42 7.08 17.49 -38.99
CA GLY A 42 6.22 18.01 -40.05
C GLY A 42 5.65 16.86 -40.89
N VAL A 43 4.62 17.15 -41.69
CA VAL A 43 3.71 16.20 -42.36
C VAL A 43 4.40 15.29 -43.41
N ASP A 44 5.68 15.49 -43.70
CA ASP A 44 6.43 14.77 -44.74
C ASP A 44 7.64 14.00 -44.17
N ALA A 45 7.41 12.92 -43.42
CA ALA A 45 8.48 12.04 -42.96
C ALA A 45 8.29 10.61 -43.49
N ASP A 46 9.32 10.12 -44.18
CA ASP A 46 9.46 8.79 -44.81
C ASP A 46 8.75 7.64 -44.10
N TRP A 47 8.14 6.77 -44.92
CA TRP A 47 7.47 5.53 -44.52
C TRP A 47 8.39 4.46 -43.89
N ASP A 48 9.72 4.67 -43.95
CA ASP A 48 10.74 3.82 -43.28
C ASP A 48 11.11 4.33 -41.87
N ALA A 49 10.29 5.20 -41.28
CA ALA A 49 10.47 5.64 -39.90
C ALA A 49 10.36 4.43 -38.95
N LEU A 50 11.51 4.03 -38.38
CA LEU A 50 11.59 3.07 -37.27
C LEU A 50 10.49 3.34 -36.24
N GLU A 51 9.83 2.26 -35.79
CA GLU A 51 8.81 2.37 -34.76
C GLU A 51 9.33 3.19 -33.58
N PRO A 52 8.53 4.12 -33.03
CA PRO A 52 8.95 4.90 -31.88
C PRO A 52 9.37 3.95 -30.76
N LYS A 53 10.61 4.12 -30.29
CA LYS A 53 11.07 3.41 -29.10
C LYS A 53 10.04 3.59 -27.98
N GLN A 54 9.77 2.49 -27.27
CA GLN A 54 8.87 2.45 -26.13
C GLN A 54 9.67 2.42 -24.82
N PRO A 55 9.09 2.87 -23.69
CA PRO A 55 9.70 2.71 -22.39
C PRO A 55 9.94 1.23 -22.08
N SER A 56 10.95 0.95 -21.27
CA SER A 56 11.29 -0.43 -20.89
C SER A 56 10.22 -0.99 -19.95
N VAL A 57 9.40 -1.91 -20.47
CA VAL A 57 8.42 -2.68 -19.67
C VAL A 57 9.13 -3.46 -18.55
N PHE A 58 10.33 -3.96 -18.82
CA PHE A 58 11.15 -4.67 -17.85
C PHE A 58 11.56 -3.76 -16.69
N ALA A 59 12.18 -2.61 -16.98
CA ALA A 59 12.63 -1.68 -15.96
C ALA A 59 11.46 -1.04 -15.21
N SER A 60 10.33 -0.79 -15.89
CA SER A 60 9.09 -0.31 -15.27
C SER A 60 8.53 -1.34 -14.28
N SER A 61 8.46 -2.62 -14.67
CA SER A 61 8.03 -3.71 -13.77
C SER A 61 8.96 -3.86 -12.55
N VAL A 62 10.27 -3.69 -12.76
CA VAL A 62 11.26 -3.69 -11.66
C VAL A 62 11.03 -2.50 -10.73
N ALA A 63 10.81 -1.30 -11.28
CA ALA A 63 10.62 -0.08 -10.51
C ALA A 63 9.43 -0.21 -9.55
N GLU A 64 8.32 -0.80 -9.97
CA GLU A 64 7.16 -0.96 -9.11
C GLU A 64 7.37 -1.93 -7.94
N CYS A 65 8.33 -2.85 -8.04
CA CYS A 65 8.49 -3.97 -7.10
C CYS A 65 9.61 -3.78 -6.07
N LEU A 66 10.37 -2.69 -6.14
CA LEU A 66 11.54 -2.48 -5.28
C LEU A 66 11.23 -1.65 -4.03
N PRO A 67 11.91 -1.93 -2.90
CA PRO A 67 11.78 -1.16 -1.67
C PRO A 67 12.55 0.17 -1.77
N TRP A 68 11.94 1.15 -2.44
CA TRP A 68 12.51 2.48 -2.58
C TRP A 68 12.56 3.24 -1.28
N ARG A 69 13.61 4.04 -1.11
CA ARG A 69 13.75 5.02 -0.03
C ARG A 69 13.93 6.40 -0.63
N VAL A 70 13.20 7.39 -0.10
CA VAL A 70 13.38 8.79 -0.51
C VAL A 70 14.78 9.25 -0.12
N THR A 71 15.55 9.71 -1.10
CA THR A 71 16.89 10.28 -0.87
C THR A 71 16.88 11.80 -0.90
N SER A 72 15.95 12.39 -1.65
CA SER A 72 15.72 13.83 -1.62
C SER A 72 14.31 14.21 -2.09
N SER A 73 13.81 15.31 -1.54
CA SER A 73 12.59 16.00 -1.95
C SER A 73 12.79 17.50 -1.69
N TYR A 74 12.57 18.36 -2.68
CA TYR A 74 12.87 19.80 -2.56
C TYR A 74 12.13 20.65 -3.59
N SER A 75 12.01 21.95 -3.31
CA SER A 75 11.47 22.94 -4.26
C SER A 75 12.59 23.63 -5.05
N PHE A 76 12.32 23.94 -6.32
CA PHE A 76 13.18 24.80 -7.13
C PHE A 76 12.92 26.27 -6.80
N LYS A 77 13.98 27.07 -6.76
CA LYS A 77 13.86 28.53 -6.62
C LYS A 77 13.25 29.22 -7.84
N GLN A 78 13.43 28.61 -9.01
CA GLN A 78 12.98 29.14 -10.29
C GLN A 78 12.38 28.01 -11.14
N THR A 79 11.20 28.29 -11.68
CA THR A 79 10.53 27.42 -12.64
C THR A 79 11.30 27.41 -13.95
N SER A 80 11.42 26.25 -14.57
CA SER A 80 12.06 26.06 -15.88
C SER A 80 11.29 24.99 -16.64
N HIS A 81 11.59 24.84 -17.93
CA HIS A 81 11.04 23.75 -18.73
C HIS A 81 11.26 22.40 -18.04
N VAL A 82 10.26 21.51 -18.05
CA VAL A 82 10.25 20.24 -17.31
C VAL A 82 11.48 19.38 -17.60
N ASN A 83 11.86 19.18 -18.88
CA ASN A 83 13.10 18.47 -19.27
C ASN A 83 14.38 19.02 -18.59
N LEU A 84 14.45 20.33 -18.33
CA LEU A 84 15.59 20.92 -17.62
C LEU A 84 15.54 20.60 -16.13
N GLN A 85 14.34 20.57 -15.53
CA GLN A 85 14.16 20.23 -14.13
C GLN A 85 14.44 18.74 -13.89
N GLU A 86 13.98 17.85 -14.77
CA GLU A 86 14.25 16.41 -14.70
C GLU A 86 15.75 16.13 -14.81
N LEU A 87 16.47 16.74 -15.77
CA LEU A 87 17.93 16.60 -15.85
C LEU A 87 18.64 17.24 -14.65
N ARG A 88 18.11 18.33 -14.08
CA ARG A 88 18.64 18.91 -12.84
C ARG A 88 18.47 17.97 -11.65
N ALA A 89 17.34 17.28 -11.54
CA ALA A 89 17.09 16.28 -10.49
C ALA A 89 18.09 15.12 -10.60
N LEU A 90 18.26 14.56 -11.81
CA LEU A 90 19.27 13.53 -12.07
C LEU A 90 20.69 14.00 -11.72
N ARG A 91 21.07 15.19 -12.22
CA ARG A 91 22.39 15.78 -11.93
C ARG A 91 22.61 15.95 -10.43
N ARG A 92 21.62 16.48 -9.70
CA ARG A 92 21.72 16.69 -8.25
C ARG A 92 21.95 15.37 -7.53
N GLU A 93 21.24 14.32 -7.92
CA GLU A 93 21.39 13.00 -7.31
C GLU A 93 22.77 12.39 -7.61
N VAL A 94 23.25 12.50 -8.85
CA VAL A 94 24.62 12.07 -9.21
C VAL A 94 25.68 12.80 -8.38
N ILE A 95 25.56 14.13 -8.23
CA ILE A 95 26.49 14.93 -7.42
C ILE A 95 26.45 14.48 -5.96
N ARG A 96 25.25 14.32 -5.40
CA ARG A 96 25.05 13.87 -4.02
C ARG A 96 25.74 12.52 -3.81
N LEU A 97 25.51 11.57 -4.70
CA LEU A 97 26.08 10.23 -4.65
C LEU A 97 27.61 10.23 -4.81
N ALA A 98 28.14 11.00 -5.77
CA ALA A 98 29.59 11.14 -5.97
C ALA A 98 30.28 11.72 -4.73
N ALA A 99 29.64 12.67 -4.04
CA ALA A 99 30.17 13.29 -2.83
C ALA A 99 30.29 12.31 -1.63
N HIS A 100 29.49 11.25 -1.59
CA HIS A 100 29.56 10.24 -0.51
C HIS A 100 30.77 9.29 -0.67
N GLY A 101 31.40 9.22 -1.85
CA GLY A 101 32.58 8.39 -2.12
C GLY A 101 32.35 6.87 -2.14
N LYS A 102 31.25 6.36 -1.56
CA LYS A 102 30.90 4.93 -1.51
C LYS A 102 30.69 4.27 -2.89
N LEU A 103 30.44 5.07 -3.92
CA LEU A 103 30.11 4.59 -5.26
C LEU A 103 31.28 4.73 -6.25
N ARG A 104 32.52 4.89 -5.75
CA ARG A 104 33.69 4.93 -6.62
C ARG A 104 33.88 3.61 -7.36
N GLY A 105 34.10 3.70 -8.68
CA GLY A 105 34.31 2.55 -9.54
C GLY A 105 33.05 1.71 -9.77
N THR A 106 31.85 2.31 -9.66
CA THR A 106 30.57 1.60 -9.79
C THR A 106 29.75 2.08 -10.99
N ILE A 107 28.84 1.21 -11.43
CA ILE A 107 27.80 1.56 -12.40
C ILE A 107 26.57 2.05 -11.63
N LEU A 108 26.19 3.30 -11.86
CA LEU A 108 24.97 3.88 -11.30
C LEU A 108 23.82 3.69 -12.29
N ILE A 109 22.91 2.78 -11.98
CA ILE A 109 21.65 2.62 -12.71
C ILE A 109 20.66 3.68 -12.24
N ALA A 110 20.18 4.49 -13.19
CA ALA A 110 19.24 5.57 -12.99
C ALA A 110 17.99 5.37 -13.88
N LEU A 111 16.82 5.31 -13.25
CA LEU A 111 15.55 5.29 -13.94
C LEU A 111 15.04 6.72 -14.14
N ASN A 112 14.50 6.98 -15.33
CA ASN A 112 13.92 8.27 -15.67
C ASN A 112 12.80 8.07 -16.71
N ASP A 113 11.70 8.79 -16.58
CA ASP A 113 10.54 8.72 -17.48
C ASP A 113 10.60 9.73 -18.64
N SER A 114 11.58 10.64 -18.62
CA SER A 114 11.80 11.61 -19.68
C SER A 114 12.71 11.07 -20.77
N ARG A 115 12.12 10.72 -21.91
CA ARG A 115 12.85 10.30 -23.11
C ARG A 115 13.91 11.31 -23.54
N VAL A 116 13.67 12.61 -23.33
CA VAL A 116 14.63 13.67 -23.67
C VAL A 116 15.85 13.61 -22.75
N VAL A 117 15.66 13.44 -21.45
CA VAL A 117 16.75 13.30 -20.49
C VAL A 117 17.55 12.04 -20.76
N VAL A 118 16.86 10.90 -20.91
CA VAL A 118 17.50 9.61 -21.19
C VAL A 118 18.31 9.68 -22.48
N GLY A 119 17.73 10.19 -23.57
CA GLY A 119 18.43 10.33 -24.85
C GLY A 119 19.63 11.28 -24.79
N ALA A 120 19.49 12.43 -24.10
CA ALA A 120 20.58 13.40 -23.96
C ALA A 120 21.75 12.86 -23.12
N VAL A 121 21.45 12.12 -22.04
CA VAL A 121 22.45 11.49 -21.17
C VAL A 121 23.14 10.33 -21.88
N ALA A 122 22.37 9.42 -22.49
CA ALA A 122 22.90 8.28 -23.24
C ALA A 122 23.83 8.73 -24.40
N LYS A 123 23.49 9.83 -25.07
CA LYS A 123 24.36 10.42 -26.11
C LYS A 123 25.52 11.25 -25.58
N GLY A 124 25.45 11.70 -24.34
CA GLY A 124 26.33 12.74 -23.79
C GLY A 124 26.16 14.13 -24.43
N ARG A 125 25.11 14.36 -25.22
CA ARG A 125 24.81 15.65 -25.87
C ARG A 125 23.35 15.82 -26.26
N SER A 126 22.93 17.07 -26.41
CA SER A 126 21.61 17.50 -26.88
C SER A 126 21.74 18.64 -27.89
N SER A 127 20.72 18.88 -28.71
CA SER A 127 20.60 20.12 -29.51
C SER A 127 20.35 21.36 -28.63
N SER A 128 19.89 21.18 -27.39
CA SER A 128 19.66 22.26 -26.44
C SER A 128 20.94 22.67 -25.73
N PHE A 129 21.37 23.94 -25.91
CA PHE A 129 22.48 24.53 -25.17
C PHE A 129 22.30 24.44 -23.65
N LYS A 130 21.06 24.59 -23.16
CA LYS A 130 20.74 24.51 -21.72
C LYS A 130 20.94 23.10 -21.18
N LEU A 131 20.49 22.06 -21.90
CA LEU A 131 20.73 20.66 -21.50
C LEU A 131 22.23 20.34 -21.53
N ASN A 132 22.96 20.77 -22.55
CA ASN A 132 24.41 20.57 -22.61
C ASN A 132 25.15 21.25 -21.46
N GLY A 133 24.71 22.42 -21.00
CA GLY A 133 25.26 23.05 -19.80
C GLY A 133 25.10 22.18 -18.56
N LEU A 134 23.94 21.55 -18.38
CA LEU A 134 23.69 20.63 -17.27
C LEU A 134 24.51 19.34 -17.39
N LEU A 135 24.59 18.75 -18.59
CA LEU A 135 25.42 17.55 -18.85
C LEU A 135 26.90 17.80 -18.51
N ARG A 136 27.45 18.93 -18.98
CA ARG A 136 28.83 19.34 -18.65
C ARG A 136 29.00 19.56 -17.15
N GLY A 137 28.00 20.13 -16.48
CA GLY A 137 28.01 20.32 -15.04
C GLY A 137 27.91 19.02 -14.22
N MET A 138 27.59 17.88 -14.84
CA MET A 138 27.59 16.56 -14.21
C MET A 138 28.91 15.81 -14.44
N LEU A 139 29.59 16.10 -15.55
CA LEU A 139 30.80 15.38 -16.00
C LEU A 139 31.93 15.28 -14.95
N PRO A 140 32.33 16.35 -14.22
CA PRO A 140 33.40 16.24 -13.22
C PRO A 140 33.10 15.21 -12.13
N HIS A 141 31.83 15.07 -11.76
CA HIS A 141 31.41 14.15 -10.71
C HIS A 141 31.38 12.70 -11.18
N LEU A 142 31.05 12.47 -12.45
CA LEU A 142 31.14 11.14 -13.06
C LEU A 142 32.59 10.70 -13.20
N VAL A 143 33.47 11.59 -13.69
CA VAL A 143 34.89 11.28 -13.91
C VAL A 143 35.64 11.10 -12.59
N LEU A 144 35.58 12.09 -11.69
CA LEU A 144 36.28 12.03 -10.40
C LEU A 144 35.66 11.00 -9.45
N GLY A 145 34.36 10.78 -9.58
CA GLY A 145 33.65 9.72 -8.86
C GLY A 145 33.90 8.33 -9.46
N GLN A 146 34.49 8.21 -10.65
CA GLN A 146 34.57 6.94 -11.40
C GLN A 146 33.20 6.24 -11.47
N ILE A 147 32.16 7.01 -11.77
CA ILE A 147 30.78 6.52 -11.86
C ILE A 147 30.41 6.40 -13.34
N SER A 148 30.09 5.19 -13.77
CA SER A 148 29.46 4.94 -15.06
C SER A 148 27.95 5.09 -14.93
N LEU A 149 27.37 6.11 -15.55
CA LEU A 149 25.93 6.36 -15.47
C LEU A 149 25.18 5.54 -16.52
N ALA A 150 24.28 4.69 -16.06
CA ALA A 150 23.39 3.87 -16.87
C ALA A 150 21.97 4.42 -16.75
N VAL A 151 21.39 4.92 -17.85
CA VAL A 151 20.02 5.44 -17.83
C VAL A 151 19.05 4.47 -18.50
N LEU A 152 17.89 4.25 -17.89
CA LEU A 152 16.80 3.45 -18.42
C LEU A 152 15.56 4.31 -18.51
N TRP A 153 14.93 4.31 -19.68
CA TRP A 153 13.64 4.95 -19.87
C TRP A 153 12.52 4.04 -19.35
N ILE A 154 11.75 4.53 -18.39
CA ILE A 154 10.59 3.84 -17.81
C ILE A 154 9.29 4.59 -18.13
N GLU A 155 8.15 3.93 -17.91
CA GLU A 155 6.85 4.58 -17.97
C GLU A 155 6.69 5.58 -16.83
N THR A 156 6.08 6.74 -17.11
CA THR A 156 5.80 7.78 -16.10
C THR A 156 5.04 7.24 -14.90
N ALA A 157 4.04 6.38 -15.13
CA ALA A 157 3.24 5.77 -14.07
C ALA A 157 4.05 4.81 -13.17
N ALA A 158 5.19 4.30 -13.67
CA ALA A 158 6.07 3.41 -12.95
C ALA A 158 7.23 4.16 -12.27
N ASN A 159 7.32 5.49 -12.37
CA ASN A 159 8.40 6.27 -11.79
C ASN A 159 8.15 6.57 -10.31
N PRO A 160 8.84 5.90 -9.38
CA PRO A 160 8.63 6.10 -7.94
C PRO A 160 9.04 7.49 -7.47
N ALA A 161 9.86 8.22 -8.23
CA ALA A 161 10.31 9.56 -7.86
C ALA A 161 9.24 10.66 -8.03
N ASP A 162 8.13 10.39 -8.74
CA ASP A 162 6.99 11.32 -8.87
C ASP A 162 6.35 11.62 -7.50
N HIS A 163 6.36 10.65 -6.57
CA HIS A 163 5.86 10.84 -5.22
C HIS A 163 6.66 11.90 -4.44
N PRO A 164 7.97 11.73 -4.19
CA PRO A 164 8.76 12.73 -3.48
C PRO A 164 8.92 14.02 -4.28
N SER A 165 8.81 14.01 -5.62
CA SER A 165 8.80 15.27 -6.38
C SER A 165 7.55 16.11 -6.08
N ARG A 166 6.45 15.50 -5.66
CA ARG A 166 5.19 16.15 -5.25
C ARG A 166 4.97 16.20 -3.74
N PHE A 167 6.01 15.94 -2.94
CA PHE A 167 5.92 15.86 -1.47
C PHE A 167 4.92 14.81 -0.96
N ARG A 168 4.75 13.71 -1.71
CA ARG A 168 3.93 12.56 -1.33
C ARG A 168 4.81 11.42 -0.81
N SER A 169 4.25 10.63 0.10
CA SER A 169 4.87 9.39 0.58
C SER A 169 4.99 8.36 -0.56
N LEU A 170 6.03 7.53 -0.49
CA LEU A 170 6.21 6.43 -1.45
C LEU A 170 5.14 5.36 -1.22
N PRO A 171 4.58 4.78 -2.29
CA PRO A 171 3.71 3.64 -2.16
C PRO A 171 4.51 2.40 -1.71
N PRO A 172 3.84 1.43 -1.07
CA PRO A 172 4.41 0.11 -0.82
C PRO A 172 4.91 -0.54 -2.12
N PRO A 173 6.03 -1.29 -2.11
CA PRO A 173 6.46 -2.07 -3.27
C PRO A 173 5.39 -3.07 -3.68
N ARG A 174 5.11 -3.16 -4.98
CA ARG A 174 4.22 -4.20 -5.51
C ARG A 174 4.86 -5.57 -5.35
N ARG A 175 4.03 -6.60 -5.24
CA ARG A 175 4.49 -8.00 -5.25
C ARG A 175 5.32 -8.25 -6.51
N PRO A 176 6.60 -8.68 -6.39
CA PRO A 176 7.41 -9.04 -7.53
C PRO A 176 6.74 -10.12 -8.38
N ARG A 177 6.72 -9.90 -9.70
CA ARG A 177 6.30 -10.92 -10.67
C ARG A 177 7.22 -12.14 -10.55
N ASP A 178 6.71 -13.35 -10.77
CA ASP A 178 7.49 -14.57 -10.50
C ASP A 178 8.80 -14.66 -11.29
N TRP A 179 8.83 -14.12 -12.51
CA TRP A 179 10.06 -14.08 -13.30
C TRP A 179 11.16 -13.19 -12.69
N LEU A 180 10.82 -12.22 -11.83
CA LEU A 180 11.82 -11.37 -11.13
C LEU A 180 12.61 -12.15 -10.09
N ARG A 181 12.06 -13.27 -9.59
CA ARG A 181 12.73 -14.15 -8.62
C ARG A 181 14.07 -14.69 -9.16
N ARG A 182 14.16 -14.94 -10.47
CA ARG A 182 15.42 -15.40 -11.12
C ARG A 182 16.55 -14.38 -11.04
N PHE A 183 16.21 -13.11 -10.80
CA PHE A 183 17.18 -12.03 -10.60
C PHE A 183 17.44 -11.72 -9.12
N GLY A 184 16.96 -12.56 -8.20
CA GLY A 184 17.13 -12.38 -6.77
C GLY A 184 16.18 -11.37 -6.13
N VAL A 185 15.19 -10.85 -6.89
CA VAL A 185 14.12 -10.02 -6.32
C VAL A 185 13.09 -10.96 -5.70
N CYS A 186 13.22 -11.16 -4.40
CA CYS A 186 12.28 -11.94 -3.62
C CYS A 186 11.38 -10.98 -2.82
N VAL A 187 10.12 -11.36 -2.63
CA VAL A 187 9.35 -10.88 -1.48
C VAL A 187 10.21 -11.23 -0.25
N SER A 188 10.47 -10.27 0.65
CA SER A 188 11.10 -10.62 1.93
C SER A 188 10.33 -11.81 2.49
N LYS A 189 11.04 -12.89 2.80
CA LYS A 189 10.43 -14.16 3.22
C LYS A 189 9.63 -14.06 4.53
N ASP A 190 9.62 -12.88 5.14
CA ASP A 190 9.05 -12.65 6.48
C ASP A 190 7.84 -11.73 6.48
N PHE A 191 7.35 -11.28 5.32
CA PHE A 191 6.14 -10.45 5.26
C PHE A 191 4.89 -11.28 5.53
N LYS A 192 4.18 -10.95 6.61
CA LYS A 192 2.93 -11.60 7.00
C LYS A 192 1.78 -10.61 6.97
N GLY A 193 0.58 -11.14 6.73
CA GLY A 193 -0.66 -10.47 7.11
C GLY A 193 -0.96 -10.66 8.58
N LEU A 194 -1.62 -9.70 9.22
CA LEU A 194 -2.26 -9.93 10.53
C LEU A 194 -3.75 -9.61 10.44
N GLU A 195 -4.55 -10.42 11.14
CA GLU A 195 -5.97 -10.16 11.38
C GLU A 195 -6.09 -9.69 12.83
N VAL A 196 -6.48 -8.43 13.00
CA VAL A 196 -6.71 -7.77 14.29
C VAL A 196 -8.21 -7.71 14.54
N PHE A 197 -8.62 -8.04 15.77
CA PHE A 197 -10.00 -8.39 16.12
C PHE A 197 -10.46 -9.64 15.37
N ALA A 198 -9.62 -10.67 15.44
CA ALA A 198 -9.78 -11.84 14.58
C ALA A 198 -11.06 -12.65 14.88
N GLY A 199 -11.59 -12.61 16.11
CA GLY A 199 -12.67 -13.47 16.55
C GLY A 199 -12.37 -14.94 16.22
N VAL A 200 -13.14 -15.53 15.29
CA VAL A 200 -12.90 -16.90 14.82
C VAL A 200 -11.72 -17.05 13.83
N ALA A 201 -10.97 -15.99 13.55
CA ALA A 201 -9.89 -15.94 12.56
C ALA A 201 -10.34 -16.37 11.16
N GLY A 202 -11.47 -15.85 10.71
CA GLY A 202 -12.07 -16.19 9.41
C GLY A 202 -11.20 -15.72 8.24
N ILE A 203 -10.71 -14.49 8.32
CA ILE A 203 -9.90 -13.88 7.27
C ILE A 203 -8.53 -14.54 7.20
N SER A 204 -7.89 -14.81 8.34
CA SER A 204 -6.61 -15.50 8.40
C SER A 204 -6.70 -16.87 7.76
N ARG A 205 -7.72 -17.67 8.10
CA ARG A 205 -7.93 -18.99 7.50
C ARG A 205 -8.14 -18.92 6.00
N ALA A 206 -8.95 -17.97 5.52
CA ALA A 206 -9.17 -17.78 4.08
C ALA A 206 -7.87 -17.42 3.34
N HIS A 207 -7.04 -16.55 3.91
CA HIS A 207 -5.75 -16.17 3.33
C HIS A 207 -4.76 -17.34 3.30
N VAL A 208 -4.68 -18.13 4.38
CA VAL A 208 -3.83 -19.34 4.41
C VAL A 208 -4.27 -20.35 3.35
N VAL A 209 -5.58 -20.58 3.17
CA VAL A 209 -6.10 -21.45 2.11
C VAL A 209 -5.75 -20.93 0.71
N ALA A 210 -5.68 -19.61 0.53
CA ALA A 210 -5.23 -18.97 -0.71
C ALA A 210 -3.69 -18.97 -0.90
N GLY A 211 -2.93 -19.58 0.03
CA GLY A 211 -1.47 -19.64 -0.03
C GLY A 211 -0.76 -18.33 0.36
N LEU A 212 -1.41 -17.50 1.18
CA LEU A 212 -0.85 -16.27 1.73
C LEU A 212 -0.41 -16.49 3.19
N ASP A 213 0.75 -15.95 3.55
CA ASP A 213 1.31 -16.05 4.89
C ASP A 213 0.59 -15.10 5.86
N MET A 214 0.03 -15.66 6.92
CA MET A 214 -0.59 -14.92 8.01
C MET A 214 0.21 -15.15 9.31
N GLY A 215 0.37 -14.09 10.10
CA GLY A 215 0.84 -14.19 11.47
C GLY A 215 -0.25 -14.74 12.40
N PRO A 216 0.03 -14.82 13.71
CA PRO A 216 -0.97 -15.27 14.67
C PRO A 216 -2.17 -14.31 14.67
N PRO A 217 -3.41 -14.83 14.74
CA PRO A 217 -4.60 -14.00 14.87
C PRO A 217 -4.53 -13.18 16.15
N VAL A 218 -4.88 -11.90 16.07
CA VAL A 218 -4.86 -10.98 17.20
C VAL A 218 -6.28 -10.80 17.71
N ASP A 219 -6.59 -11.56 18.76
CA ASP A 219 -7.86 -11.49 19.48
C ASP A 219 -7.67 -12.03 20.89
N VAL A 220 -8.48 -11.55 21.83
CA VAL A 220 -8.46 -12.01 23.23
C VAL A 220 -8.68 -13.53 23.32
N LEU A 221 -9.40 -14.11 22.36
CA LEU A 221 -9.59 -15.56 22.22
C LEU A 221 -8.29 -16.35 22.01
N TYR A 222 -7.23 -15.70 21.51
CA TYR A 222 -5.91 -16.29 21.28
C TYR A 222 -4.84 -15.77 22.25
N GLY A 223 -5.23 -15.05 23.31
CA GLY A 223 -4.32 -14.56 24.34
C GLY A 223 -3.49 -13.32 23.93
N SER A 224 -3.93 -12.57 22.92
CA SER A 224 -3.34 -11.29 22.51
C SER A 224 -4.45 -10.26 22.30
N ASP A 225 -4.14 -8.97 22.22
CA ASP A 225 -5.11 -7.96 21.81
C ASP A 225 -4.48 -6.92 20.88
N ALA A 226 -5.28 -5.99 20.38
CA ALA A 226 -4.80 -4.92 19.49
C ALA A 226 -3.77 -3.98 20.15
N ARG A 227 -3.63 -3.99 21.49
CA ARG A 227 -2.67 -3.17 22.24
C ARG A 227 -1.32 -3.86 22.41
N ALA A 228 -1.18 -5.11 21.96
CA ALA A 228 0.04 -5.86 22.13
C ALA A 228 1.23 -5.20 21.40
N ALA A 229 2.27 -4.83 22.16
CA ALA A 229 3.42 -4.06 21.66
C ALA A 229 4.23 -4.76 20.55
N TRP A 230 4.11 -6.09 20.43
CA TRP A 230 4.77 -6.84 19.37
C TRP A 230 4.22 -6.49 17.99
N ILE A 231 2.97 -6.03 17.90
CA ILE A 231 2.35 -5.59 16.64
C ILE A 231 3.12 -4.37 16.11
N ASP A 232 3.35 -3.36 16.96
CA ASP A 232 4.13 -2.16 16.58
C ASP A 232 5.60 -2.50 16.27
N ASP A 233 6.21 -3.45 16.97
CA ASP A 233 7.57 -3.93 16.65
C ASP A 233 7.62 -4.58 15.26
N TRP A 234 6.67 -5.47 14.97
CA TRP A 234 6.62 -6.16 13.69
C TRP A 234 6.36 -5.19 12.53
N ILE A 235 5.47 -4.21 12.70
CA ILE A 235 5.25 -3.16 11.70
C ILE A 235 6.54 -2.34 11.49
N ARG A 236 7.16 -1.84 12.57
CA ARG A 236 8.38 -1.03 12.48
C ARG A 236 9.55 -1.77 11.84
N ARG A 237 9.63 -3.09 12.04
CA ARG A 237 10.66 -3.95 11.44
C ARG A 237 10.33 -4.38 10.01
N GLY A 238 9.17 -3.99 9.48
CA GLY A 238 8.72 -4.39 8.15
C GLY A 238 8.48 -5.89 8.06
N LEU A 239 7.90 -6.51 9.10
CA LEU A 239 7.48 -7.90 9.11
C LEU A 239 5.99 -8.05 8.76
N VAL A 240 5.23 -6.96 8.80
CA VAL A 240 3.81 -6.93 8.45
C VAL A 240 3.64 -6.20 7.14
N GLN A 241 3.03 -6.86 6.16
CA GLN A 241 2.71 -6.23 4.87
C GLN A 241 1.26 -5.77 4.80
N TRP A 242 0.34 -6.47 5.46
CA TRP A 242 -1.05 -6.04 5.53
C TRP A 242 -1.70 -6.30 6.88
N LEU A 243 -2.62 -5.41 7.25
CA LEU A 243 -3.48 -5.54 8.43
C LEU A 243 -4.94 -5.64 8.00
N TRP A 244 -5.67 -6.56 8.61
CA TRP A 244 -7.13 -6.58 8.60
C TRP A 244 -7.65 -6.17 9.96
N PHE A 245 -8.66 -5.30 9.98
CA PHE A 245 -9.41 -4.95 11.18
C PHE A 245 -10.86 -5.36 10.97
N VAL A 246 -11.35 -6.28 11.81
CA VAL A 246 -12.72 -6.80 11.73
C VAL A 246 -13.45 -6.49 13.04
N ASP A 247 -14.01 -5.28 13.08
CA ASP A 247 -14.97 -4.72 14.04
C ASP A 247 -14.81 -5.00 15.55
N PRO A 248 -14.34 -4.01 16.35
CA PRO A 248 -14.70 -3.89 17.75
C PRO A 248 -15.99 -3.03 17.91
N CYS A 249 -17.16 -3.67 18.00
CA CYS A 249 -18.43 -3.03 18.42
C CYS A 249 -18.33 -2.47 19.87
N GLU A 250 -18.93 -1.35 20.34
CA GLU A 250 -19.80 -0.28 19.83
C GLU A 250 -19.54 1.07 20.57
N GLU A 251 -20.17 2.15 20.07
CA GLU A 251 -20.27 3.51 20.63
C GLU A 251 -21.57 3.76 21.45
N GLY A 252 -21.52 4.72 22.39
CA GLY A 252 -22.62 5.14 23.28
C GLY A 252 -22.15 6.23 24.27
N ASP A 253 -22.78 6.36 25.44
CA ASP A 253 -22.24 7.21 26.51
C ASP A 253 -20.91 6.63 27.01
N ALA A 254 -19.81 7.39 26.95
CA ALA A 254 -18.50 6.96 27.44
C ALA A 254 -18.46 6.75 28.98
N SER A 255 -19.54 7.10 29.69
CA SER A 255 -19.77 6.63 31.06
C SER A 255 -19.97 5.11 31.13
N ASN A 256 -20.40 4.47 30.03
CA ASN A 256 -20.41 3.02 29.88
C ASN A 256 -18.97 2.53 29.55
N PRO A 257 -18.37 1.70 30.42
CA PRO A 257 -17.02 1.17 30.21
C PRO A 257 -16.83 0.39 28.90
N GLU A 258 -17.86 -0.31 28.42
CA GLU A 258 -17.78 -1.09 27.18
C GLU A 258 -17.65 -0.19 25.95
N VAL A 259 -18.38 0.94 25.98
CA VAL A 259 -18.30 1.98 24.94
C VAL A 259 -16.95 2.67 24.94
N ALA A 260 -16.45 3.03 26.14
CA ALA A 260 -15.14 3.65 26.27
C ALA A 260 -14.04 2.73 25.73
N LEU A 261 -14.15 1.43 26.02
CA LEU A 261 -13.26 0.41 25.49
C LEU A 261 -13.35 0.27 23.97
N GLY A 262 -14.56 0.26 23.40
CA GLY A 262 -14.79 0.23 21.96
C GLY A 262 -14.13 1.41 21.24
N ASN A 263 -14.33 2.63 21.76
CA ASN A 263 -13.69 3.84 21.23
C ASN A 263 -12.16 3.78 21.27
N GLU A 264 -11.59 3.28 22.38
CA GLU A 264 -10.14 3.11 22.50
C GLU A 264 -9.59 2.10 21.48
N LEU A 265 -10.30 0.98 21.28
CA LEU A 265 -9.93 -0.04 20.31
C LEU A 265 -10.05 0.48 18.87
N TRP A 266 -11.04 1.33 18.58
CA TRP A 266 -11.17 2.02 17.30
C TRP A 266 -9.99 2.96 17.03
N GLU A 267 -9.67 3.84 17.98
CA GLU A 267 -8.50 4.73 17.86
C GLU A 267 -7.20 3.94 17.69
N ARG A 268 -7.09 2.80 18.38
CA ARG A 268 -5.96 1.90 18.22
C ARG A 268 -5.89 1.29 16.82
N ALA A 269 -7.02 0.88 16.24
CA ALA A 269 -7.08 0.39 14.86
C ALA A 269 -6.61 1.45 13.86
N LEU A 270 -7.08 2.70 14.00
CA LEU A 270 -6.64 3.83 13.17
C LEU A 270 -5.15 4.10 13.33
N SER A 271 -4.62 4.05 14.56
CA SER A 271 -3.18 4.21 14.83
C SER A 271 -2.35 3.14 14.11
N LEU A 272 -2.76 1.88 14.18
CA LEU A 272 -2.09 0.77 13.49
C LEU A 272 -2.19 0.90 11.97
N ALA A 273 -3.31 1.39 11.44
CA ALA A 273 -3.49 1.67 10.01
C ALA A 273 -2.46 2.71 9.52
N TRP A 274 -2.28 3.81 10.25
CA TRP A 274 -1.23 4.80 9.94
C TRP A 274 0.17 4.19 10.01
N GLN A 275 0.48 3.43 11.06
CA GLN A 275 1.81 2.82 11.20
C GLN A 275 2.15 1.86 10.06
N VAL A 276 1.21 1.00 9.64
CA VAL A 276 1.47 0.06 8.55
C VAL A 276 1.60 0.77 7.21
N MET A 277 0.84 1.86 6.99
CA MET A 277 1.03 2.71 5.80
C MET A 277 2.40 3.37 5.78
N ASP A 278 2.83 3.95 6.90
CA ASP A 278 4.16 4.58 7.04
C ASP A 278 5.30 3.58 6.85
N ALA A 279 5.07 2.33 7.26
CA ALA A 279 6.00 1.21 7.04
C ALA A 279 5.99 0.68 5.60
N GLY A 280 5.15 1.22 4.71
CA GLY A 280 5.03 0.76 3.32
C GLY A 280 4.30 -0.58 3.21
N GLY A 281 3.32 -0.83 4.07
CA GLY A 281 2.30 -1.86 3.91
C GLY A 281 0.94 -1.26 3.57
N PHE A 282 -0.12 -2.06 3.65
CA PHE A 282 -1.50 -1.61 3.46
C PHE A 282 -2.41 -2.15 4.57
N PHE A 283 -3.63 -1.64 4.66
CA PHE A 283 -4.61 -2.13 5.61
C PHE A 283 -5.99 -2.23 4.97
N ILE A 284 -6.84 -3.03 5.60
CA ILE A 284 -8.25 -3.14 5.29
C ILE A 284 -8.99 -3.01 6.61
N LEU A 285 -9.86 -2.02 6.69
CA LEU A 285 -10.71 -1.77 7.83
C LEU A 285 -12.15 -2.01 7.40
N GLU A 286 -12.77 -3.04 7.96
CA GLU A 286 -14.18 -3.35 7.75
C GLU A 286 -15.00 -2.88 8.96
N HIS A 287 -16.06 -2.12 8.72
CA HIS A 287 -16.99 -1.73 9.77
C HIS A 287 -18.37 -1.35 9.18
N PRO A 288 -19.49 -1.66 9.86
CA PRO A 288 -20.84 -1.28 9.47
C PRO A 288 -21.00 0.16 8.99
N ARG A 289 -21.66 0.34 7.84
CA ARG A 289 -21.92 1.65 7.21
C ARG A 289 -22.62 2.65 8.14
N GLY A 290 -23.49 2.16 9.02
CA GLY A 290 -24.27 2.98 9.95
C GLY A 290 -23.53 3.40 11.22
N SER A 291 -22.29 2.95 11.42
CA SER A 291 -21.51 3.28 12.61
C SER A 291 -21.21 4.78 12.69
N LYS A 292 -21.21 5.37 13.90
CA LYS A 292 -20.77 6.76 14.08
C LYS A 292 -19.24 6.85 14.19
N ALA A 293 -18.52 5.73 14.25
CA ALA A 293 -17.07 5.71 14.17
C ALA A 293 -16.57 6.39 12.88
N TRP A 294 -17.37 6.35 11.81
CA TRP A 294 -17.14 7.07 10.55
C TRP A 294 -17.21 8.60 10.66
N GLN A 295 -17.83 9.13 11.71
CA GLN A 295 -18.01 10.56 11.98
C GLN A 295 -16.90 11.13 12.88
N LEU A 296 -16.04 10.28 13.45
CA LEU A 296 -14.93 10.71 14.29
C LEU A 296 -13.90 11.49 13.46
N GLU A 297 -13.32 12.53 14.08
CA GLU A 297 -12.31 13.37 13.43
C GLU A 297 -11.06 12.55 13.02
N SER A 298 -10.66 11.61 13.85
CA SER A 298 -9.56 10.66 13.58
C SER A 298 -9.84 9.82 12.34
N THR A 299 -11.06 9.33 12.18
CA THR A 299 -11.51 8.59 11.00
C THR A 299 -11.52 9.49 9.76
N HIS A 300 -12.08 10.70 9.86
CA HIS A 300 -12.08 11.67 8.76
C HIS A 300 -10.66 12.01 8.29
N ARG A 301 -9.72 12.14 9.23
CA ARG A 301 -8.31 12.40 8.92
C ARG A 301 -7.64 11.23 8.19
N LEU A 302 -7.95 9.99 8.56
CA LEU A 302 -7.47 8.82 7.81
C LEU A 302 -8.08 8.78 6.41
N LEU A 303 -9.39 9.02 6.28
CA LEU A 303 -10.10 9.02 5.00
C LEU A 303 -9.68 10.18 4.07
N SER A 304 -9.15 11.28 4.61
CA SER A 304 -8.62 12.37 3.79
C SER A 304 -7.24 12.08 3.19
N HIS A 305 -6.62 10.96 3.54
CA HIS A 305 -5.31 10.59 3.01
C HIS A 305 -5.44 10.04 1.57
N ASP A 306 -4.62 10.53 0.64
CA ASP A 306 -4.68 10.17 -0.80
C ASP A 306 -4.63 8.65 -1.08
N ALA A 307 -3.98 7.89 -0.20
CA ALA A 307 -3.83 6.43 -0.33
C ALA A 307 -4.98 5.61 0.30
N VAL A 308 -5.96 6.26 0.94
CA VAL A 308 -7.08 5.61 1.60
C VAL A 308 -8.33 5.76 0.73
N HIS A 309 -9.01 4.64 0.50
CA HIS A 309 -10.21 4.60 -0.32
C HIS A 309 -11.35 3.94 0.43
N LEU A 310 -12.48 4.62 0.51
CA LEU A 310 -13.70 4.08 1.10
C LEU A 310 -14.49 3.33 0.03
N LEU A 311 -14.70 2.04 0.26
CA LEU A 311 -15.50 1.18 -0.61
C LEU A 311 -16.74 0.70 0.13
N ARG A 312 -17.88 0.70 -0.56
CA ARG A 312 -19.10 0.09 -0.06
C ARG A 312 -19.21 -1.32 -0.62
N ILE A 313 -19.27 -2.30 0.28
CA ILE A 313 -19.53 -3.69 -0.05
C ILE A 313 -20.86 -4.08 0.60
N ASP A 314 -21.82 -4.50 -0.21
CA ASP A 314 -23.06 -5.09 0.28
C ASP A 314 -22.87 -6.61 0.26
N SER A 315 -22.51 -7.22 1.40
CA SER A 315 -22.16 -8.65 1.50
C SER A 315 -23.25 -9.59 0.97
N CYS A 316 -24.52 -9.16 1.07
CA CYS A 316 -25.67 -9.87 0.50
C CYS A 316 -25.63 -10.04 -1.03
N ALA A 317 -24.83 -9.23 -1.75
CA ALA A 317 -24.65 -9.35 -3.19
C ALA A 317 -23.72 -10.51 -3.60
N PHE A 318 -22.93 -11.04 -2.66
CA PHE A 318 -21.94 -12.10 -2.90
C PHE A 318 -22.39 -13.47 -2.34
N GLU A 319 -23.44 -13.50 -1.53
CA GLU A 319 -23.99 -14.72 -0.93
C GLU A 319 -24.74 -15.63 -1.92
N ASP A 320 -25.19 -15.10 -3.08
CA ASP A 320 -25.99 -15.85 -4.05
C ASP A 320 -25.16 -16.74 -5.01
N ALA A 321 -23.83 -16.53 -5.12
CA ALA A 321 -22.96 -17.38 -5.97
C ALA A 321 -22.55 -18.72 -5.33
N LEU A 322 -22.71 -18.85 -4.00
CA LEU A 322 -22.36 -20.06 -3.22
C LEU A 322 -23.58 -20.68 -2.51
N GLY A 323 -24.79 -20.19 -2.75
CA GLY A 323 -26.01 -20.69 -2.08
C GLY A 323 -26.07 -20.39 -0.57
N LEU A 324 -25.35 -19.36 -0.11
CA LEU A 324 -25.13 -19.09 1.32
C LEU A 324 -26.35 -18.48 2.03
N ARG A 325 -27.42 -18.09 1.32
CA ARG A 325 -28.74 -17.84 1.95
C ARG A 325 -29.22 -19.03 2.80
N SER A 326 -28.69 -20.22 2.54
CA SER A 326 -28.97 -21.45 3.29
C SER A 326 -27.86 -21.90 4.25
N ALA A 327 -26.67 -21.30 4.18
CA ALA A 327 -25.50 -21.78 4.91
C ALA A 327 -25.44 -21.33 6.37
N ASN A 328 -26.02 -20.18 6.71
CA ASN A 328 -26.05 -19.72 8.10
C ASN A 328 -27.02 -20.49 8.99
N LEU A 329 -27.87 -21.36 8.41
CA LEU A 329 -28.66 -22.27 9.23
C LEU A 329 -28.71 -23.65 8.56
N THR A 330 -27.70 -24.50 8.81
CA THR A 330 -27.83 -25.94 8.51
C THR A 330 -29.18 -26.46 9.04
N PRO A 331 -29.82 -27.47 8.41
CA PRO A 331 -31.07 -28.02 8.94
C PRO A 331 -30.99 -28.35 10.44
N SER A 332 -29.83 -28.86 10.89
CA SER A 332 -29.52 -29.07 12.31
C SER A 332 -29.48 -27.77 13.14
N TYR A 333 -28.93 -26.68 12.60
CA TYR A 333 -28.89 -25.39 13.30
C TYR A 333 -30.28 -24.72 13.32
N ARG A 334 -31.08 -24.83 12.25
CA ARG A 334 -32.51 -24.40 12.26
C ARG A 334 -33.30 -25.16 13.31
N GLN A 335 -33.04 -26.46 13.44
CA GLN A 335 -33.68 -27.29 14.44
C GLN A 335 -33.25 -26.90 15.86
N ARG A 336 -31.94 -26.66 16.08
CA ARG A 336 -31.43 -26.16 17.37
C ARG A 336 -31.99 -24.77 17.72
N LEU A 337 -32.08 -23.85 16.76
CA LEU A 337 -32.69 -22.54 16.97
C LEU A 337 -34.18 -22.64 17.26
N ARG A 338 -34.92 -23.54 16.60
CA ARG A 338 -36.33 -23.78 16.94
C ARG A 338 -36.46 -24.30 18.37
N VAL A 339 -35.67 -25.29 18.75
CA VAL A 339 -35.65 -25.83 20.12
C VAL A 339 -35.28 -24.75 21.13
N ALA A 340 -34.23 -23.97 20.86
CA ALA A 340 -33.81 -22.86 21.71
C ALA A 340 -34.88 -21.76 21.80
N SER A 341 -35.57 -21.44 20.70
CA SER A 341 -36.63 -20.43 20.68
C SER A 341 -37.87 -20.87 21.47
N VAL A 342 -38.21 -22.16 21.45
CA VAL A 342 -39.29 -22.73 22.27
C VAL A 342 -38.89 -22.69 23.74
N TRP A 343 -37.67 -23.13 24.06
CA TRP A 343 -37.14 -23.09 25.42
C TRP A 343 -37.11 -21.65 25.98
N LEU A 344 -36.63 -20.68 25.21
CA LEU A 344 -36.60 -19.26 25.59
C LEU A 344 -38.01 -18.70 25.78
N PHE A 345 -38.97 -19.10 24.94
CA PHE A 345 -40.36 -18.69 25.09
C PHE A 345 -40.99 -19.27 26.36
N ASP A 346 -40.74 -20.55 26.66
CA ASP A 346 -41.24 -21.20 27.87
C ASP A 346 -40.60 -20.60 29.13
N LEU A 347 -39.30 -20.31 29.10
CA LEU A 347 -38.59 -19.61 30.17
C LEU A 347 -39.18 -18.21 30.38
N ALA A 348 -39.39 -17.45 29.31
CA ALA A 348 -40.05 -16.14 29.38
C ALA A 348 -41.45 -16.23 30.01
N CYS A 349 -42.25 -17.23 29.64
CA CYS A 349 -43.57 -17.45 30.22
C CYS A 349 -43.50 -17.85 31.70
N SER A 350 -42.54 -18.68 32.10
CA SER A 350 -42.32 -19.05 33.51
C SER A 350 -41.92 -17.85 34.38
N LEU A 351 -41.23 -16.86 33.80
CA LEU A 351 -40.89 -15.57 34.42
C LEU A 351 -42.04 -14.55 34.37
N GLY A 352 -43.24 -14.97 33.93
CA GLY A 352 -44.47 -14.18 33.92
C GLY A 352 -44.70 -13.35 32.66
N ALA A 353 -43.87 -13.49 31.62
CA ALA A 353 -44.06 -12.74 30.37
C ALA A 353 -45.23 -13.30 29.54
N ARG A 354 -46.05 -12.40 28.98
CA ARG A 354 -47.09 -12.73 28.01
C ARG A 354 -46.71 -12.20 26.63
N LEU A 355 -45.89 -12.95 25.93
CA LEU A 355 -45.43 -12.61 24.58
C LEU A 355 -46.49 -13.04 23.56
N THR A 356 -46.85 -12.13 22.66
CA THR A 356 -47.76 -12.37 21.53
C THR A 356 -47.11 -11.84 20.26
N ARG A 357 -47.67 -12.19 19.09
CA ARG A 357 -47.21 -11.65 17.81
C ARG A 357 -47.32 -10.12 17.70
N LYS A 358 -48.07 -9.47 18.60
CA LYS A 358 -48.25 -8.02 18.64
C LYS A 358 -47.40 -7.33 19.72
N THR A 359 -46.59 -8.09 20.47
CA THR A 359 -45.76 -7.53 21.52
C THR A 359 -44.66 -6.65 20.90
N PRO A 360 -44.50 -5.38 21.33
CA PRO A 360 -43.49 -4.48 20.79
C PRO A 360 -42.06 -4.99 21.05
N ALA A 361 -41.15 -4.78 20.11
CA ALA A 361 -39.75 -5.22 20.21
C ALA A 361 -39.05 -4.82 21.54
N PRO A 362 -39.18 -3.57 22.05
CA PRO A 362 -38.53 -3.19 23.32
C PRO A 362 -39.07 -3.92 24.57
N VAL A 363 -40.24 -4.54 24.46
CA VAL A 363 -40.80 -5.40 25.52
C VAL A 363 -40.28 -6.82 25.39
N ILE A 364 -40.06 -7.29 24.16
CA ILE A 364 -39.43 -8.58 23.87
C ILE A 364 -37.97 -8.55 24.36
N ASP A 365 -37.21 -7.52 24.02
CA ASP A 365 -35.78 -7.42 24.37
C ASP A 365 -35.56 -7.46 25.88
N ARG A 366 -36.33 -6.67 26.65
CA ARG A 366 -36.28 -6.70 28.13
C ARG A 366 -36.64 -8.05 28.75
N VAL A 367 -37.53 -8.80 28.10
CA VAL A 367 -37.88 -10.15 28.57
C VAL A 367 -36.76 -11.14 28.24
N LEU A 368 -36.14 -11.01 27.07
CA LEU A 368 -35.01 -11.85 26.65
C LEU A 368 -33.78 -11.61 27.53
N GLU A 369 -33.45 -10.35 27.85
CA GLU A 369 -32.38 -10.01 28.80
C GLU A 369 -32.60 -10.71 30.15
N ARG A 370 -33.81 -10.63 30.72
CA ARG A 370 -34.13 -11.33 31.97
C ARG A 370 -34.04 -12.85 31.86
N CYS A 371 -34.39 -13.43 30.72
CA CYS A 371 -34.25 -14.87 30.49
C CYS A 371 -32.78 -15.28 30.43
N ILE A 372 -31.95 -14.46 29.79
CA ILE A 372 -30.50 -14.65 29.71
C ILE A 372 -29.88 -14.59 31.11
N ASP A 373 -30.22 -13.58 31.91
CA ASP A 373 -29.72 -13.45 33.29
C ASP A 373 -30.02 -14.68 34.15
N VAL A 374 -31.24 -15.21 34.05
CA VAL A 374 -31.66 -16.43 34.80
C VAL A 374 -30.96 -17.69 34.27
N ALA A 375 -30.71 -17.76 32.96
CA ALA A 375 -30.03 -18.88 32.34
C ALA A 375 -28.53 -18.96 32.68
N TYR A 376 -27.88 -17.82 32.95
CA TYR A 376 -26.47 -17.75 33.35
C TYR A 376 -26.24 -17.81 34.87
N GLN A 377 -27.31 -17.78 35.68
CA GLN A 377 -27.24 -17.92 37.14
C GLN A 377 -27.45 -19.35 37.65
N ASN A 378 -27.81 -20.30 36.78
CA ASN A 378 -27.90 -21.74 37.06
C ASN A 378 -26.83 -22.49 36.24
#